data_AF-A0A926TTD0-F1
#
_entry.id   AF-A0A926TTD0-F1
#
_cell.length_a   1.000
_cell.length_b   1.000
_cell.length_c   1.000
_cell.angle_alpha   90.00
_cell.angle_beta   90.00
_cell.angle_gamma   90.00
#
_symmetry.space_group_name_H-M   'P 1'
#
loop_
_entity.id
_entity.type
_entity.pdbx_description
1 polymer ?
#
loop_
_entity_poly.entity_id
_entity_poly.type
_entity_poly.pdbx_seq_one_letter_code
_entity_poly.pdbx_strand_id
1 'polypeptide(L)'
;MTRKSFRILLVLSWLLVIAGVVTSFATENSLPPELQSYLARIENAPLANGEIVLVVVDMTFIVFAAVLTVGLFRFRRWALTLLPVSYVLGFVLIPVNGPYVESGWVSILFYLGSLVDGIILALVYFTPLRESFETNGAV
;
A
#
# COMPACT_ATOMS: atom_id res chain seq x y z
N MET A 1 13.54 -18.73 -7.10
CA MET A 1 13.75 -17.62 -6.14
C MET A 1 13.70 -18.17 -4.72
N THR A 2 14.52 -17.67 -3.78
CA THR A 2 14.54 -18.19 -2.40
C THR A 2 13.47 -17.53 -1.53
N ARG A 3 13.02 -18.22 -0.47
CA ARG A 3 12.07 -17.66 0.53
C ARG A 3 12.61 -16.37 1.17
N LYS A 4 13.93 -16.24 1.31
CA LYS A 4 14.59 -15.04 1.86
C LYS A 4 14.42 -13.85 0.92
N SER A 5 14.68 -14.04 -0.38
CA SER A 5 14.53 -12.99 -1.39
C SER A 5 13.10 -12.46 -1.47
N PHE A 6 12.09 -13.34 -1.34
CA PHE A 6 10.68 -12.93 -1.30
C PHE A 6 10.35 -12.07 -0.07
N ARG A 7 10.81 -12.49 1.12
CA ARG A 7 10.62 -11.71 2.35
C ARG A 7 11.30 -10.35 2.30
N ILE A 8 12.46 -10.25 1.65
CA ILE A 8 13.16 -8.98 1.42
C ILE A 8 12.29 -8.05 0.57
N LEU A 9 11.62 -8.55 -0.48
CA LEU A 9 10.70 -7.73 -1.27
C LEU A 9 9.51 -7.23 -0.46
N LEU A 10 8.92 -8.08 0.39
CA LEU A 10 7.83 -7.66 1.27
C LEU A 10 8.28 -6.52 2.21
N VAL A 11 9.46 -6.65 2.80
CA VAL A 11 10.03 -5.61 3.66
C VAL A 11 10.32 -4.35 2.86
N LEU A 12 10.88 -4.48 1.65
CA LEU A 12 11.17 -3.36 0.76
C LEU A 12 9.90 -2.60 0.37
N SER A 13 8.79 -3.30 0.06
CA SER A 13 7.50 -2.68 -0.22
C SER A 13 7.04 -1.79 0.95
N TRP A 14 7.08 -2.30 2.18
CA TRP A 14 6.76 -1.50 3.38
C TRP A 14 7.74 -0.34 3.61
N LEU A 15 9.03 -0.53 3.35
CA LEU A 15 10.01 0.55 3.47
C LEU A 15 9.74 1.67 2.47
N LEU A 16 9.33 1.34 1.24
CA LEU A 16 8.97 2.34 0.23
C LEU A 16 7.71 3.10 0.62
N VAL A 17 6.70 2.41 1.17
CA VAL A 17 5.48 3.07 1.71
C VAL A 17 5.84 4.03 2.85
N ILE A 18 6.61 3.56 3.84
CA ILE A 18 7.03 4.40 4.97
C ILE A 18 7.87 5.58 4.48
N ALA A 19 8.80 5.37 3.55
CA ALA A 19 9.59 6.44 2.95
C ALA A 19 8.69 7.45 2.22
N GLY A 20 7.68 6.99 1.48
CA GLY A 20 6.69 7.86 0.82
C GLY A 20 5.95 8.74 1.83
N VAL A 21 5.47 8.15 2.92
CA VAL A 21 4.79 8.90 3.99
C VAL A 21 5.74 9.89 4.68
N VAL A 22 6.98 9.49 5.01
CA VAL A 22 7.94 10.41 5.63
C VAL A 22 8.30 11.56 4.68
N THR A 23 8.48 11.26 3.40
CA THR A 23 8.80 12.28 2.39
C THR A 23 7.63 13.21 2.09
N SER A 24 6.37 12.78 2.26
CA SER A 24 5.22 13.66 2.08
C SER A 24 5.27 14.83 3.07
N PHE A 25 5.53 14.55 4.34
CA PHE A 25 5.70 15.59 5.36
C PHE A 25 6.97 16.44 5.13
N ALA A 26 8.07 15.82 4.69
CA ALA A 26 9.32 16.55 4.48
C ALA A 26 9.28 17.47 3.25
N THR A 27 8.45 17.16 2.25
CA THR A 27 8.40 17.86 0.97
C THR A 27 7.16 18.73 0.80
N GLU A 28 6.25 18.79 1.76
CA GLU A 28 5.07 19.65 1.70
C GLU A 28 5.43 21.13 1.48
N ASN A 29 6.47 21.61 2.18
CA ASN A 29 7.00 22.97 2.02
C ASN A 29 7.63 23.25 0.64
N SER A 30 7.91 22.20 -0.15
CA SER A 30 8.42 22.34 -1.52
C SER A 30 7.32 22.49 -2.57
N LEU A 31 6.05 22.33 -2.18
CA LEU A 31 4.91 22.55 -3.06
C LEU A 31 4.74 24.05 -3.36
N PRO A 32 4.22 24.42 -4.55
CA PRO A 32 3.81 25.80 -4.83
C PRO A 32 2.84 26.36 -3.78
N PRO A 33 2.88 27.67 -3.49
CA PRO A 33 2.05 28.30 -2.46
C PRO A 33 0.54 28.05 -2.63
N GLU A 34 0.07 27.93 -3.87
CA GLU A 34 -1.32 27.66 -4.18
C GLU A 34 -1.76 26.28 -3.65
N LEU A 35 -0.91 25.27 -3.82
CA LEU A 35 -1.17 23.90 -3.34
C LEU A 35 -1.05 23.80 -1.82
N GLN A 36 -0.12 24.53 -1.21
CA GLN A 36 -0.05 24.61 0.26
C GLN A 36 -1.31 25.26 0.84
N SER A 37 -1.78 26.34 0.23
CA SER A 37 -3.02 27.01 0.65
C SER A 37 -4.25 26.12 0.48
N TYR A 38 -4.24 25.24 -0.53
CA TYR A 38 -5.28 24.24 -0.75
C TYR A 38 -5.27 23.17 0.34
N LEU A 39 -4.10 22.61 0.68
CA LEU A 39 -3.95 21.65 1.77
C LEU A 39 -4.38 22.25 3.12
N ALA A 40 -3.95 23.48 3.42
CA ALA A 40 -4.36 24.18 4.64
C ALA A 40 -5.88 24.41 4.71
N ARG A 41 -6.57 24.63 3.58
CA ARG A 41 -8.04 24.74 3.56
C ARG A 41 -8.72 23.42 3.86
N ILE A 42 -8.18 22.30 3.36
CA ILE A 42 -8.70 20.96 3.64
C ILE A 42 -8.50 20.63 5.12
N GLU A 43 -7.30 20.86 5.65
CA GLU A 43 -6.98 20.53 7.05
C GLU A 43 -7.82 21.33 8.05
N ASN A 44 -8.11 22.60 7.75
CA ASN A 44 -8.94 23.45 8.59
C ASN A 44 -10.45 23.30 8.36
N ALA A 45 -10.88 22.53 7.36
CA ALA A 45 -12.29 22.27 7.13
C ALA A 45 -12.81 21.27 8.19
N PRO A 46 -14.05 21.47 8.70
CA PRO A 46 -14.65 20.47 9.57
C PRO A 46 -14.88 19.18 8.78
N LEU A 47 -14.41 18.06 9.33
CA LEU A 47 -14.57 16.75 8.70
C LEU A 47 -16.04 16.44 8.47
N ALA A 48 -16.40 16.21 7.21
CA ALA A 48 -17.73 15.73 6.86
C ALA A 48 -17.89 14.26 7.30
N ASN A 49 -19.13 13.82 7.56
CA ASN A 49 -19.40 12.42 7.93
C ASN A 49 -18.83 11.41 6.89
N GLY A 50 -18.82 11.77 5.60
CA GLY A 50 -18.23 10.95 4.55
C GLY A 50 -16.71 10.81 4.66
N GLU A 51 -16.01 11.86 5.07
CA GLU A 51 -14.55 11.85 5.24
C GLU A 51 -14.14 11.01 6.45
N ILE A 52 -14.91 11.06 7.54
CA ILE A 52 -14.69 10.19 8.71
C ILE A 52 -14.80 8.71 8.31
N VAL A 53 -15.81 8.37 7.49
CA VAL A 53 -15.97 6.99 6.98
C VAL A 53 -14.76 6.59 6.13
N LEU A 54 -14.28 7.47 5.24
CA LEU A 54 -13.11 7.19 4.42
C LEU A 54 -11.85 6.97 5.26
N VAL A 55 -11.60 7.81 6.28
CA VAL A 55 -10.48 7.62 7.21
C VAL A 55 -10.56 6.27 7.92
N VAL A 56 -11.75 5.86 8.37
CA VAL A 56 -11.95 4.54 9.00
C VAL A 56 -11.69 3.40 8.01
N VAL A 57 -12.14 3.56 6.76
CA VAL A 57 -11.90 2.58 5.69
C VAL A 57 -10.41 2.46 5.38
N ASP A 58 -9.69 3.58 5.25
CA ASP A 58 -8.25 3.60 4.99
C ASP A 58 -7.46 2.96 6.14
N MET A 59 -7.79 3.30 7.39
CA MET A 59 -7.16 2.67 8.57
C MET A 59 -7.42 1.18 8.62
N THR A 60 -8.64 0.74 8.30
CA THR A 60 -8.99 -0.68 8.20
C THR A 60 -8.19 -1.37 7.08
N PHE A 61 -8.02 -0.69 5.94
CA PHE A 61 -7.26 -1.20 4.80
C PHE A 61 -5.76 -1.35 5.13
N ILE A 62 -5.17 -0.41 5.87
CA ILE A 62 -3.79 -0.51 6.36
C ILE A 62 -3.62 -1.73 7.28
N VAL A 63 -4.53 -1.92 8.23
CA VAL A 63 -4.52 -3.10 9.12
C VAL A 63 -4.66 -4.39 8.32
N PHE A 64 -5.58 -4.42 7.36
CA PHE A 64 -5.77 -5.55 6.45
C PHE A 64 -4.50 -5.85 5.64
N ALA A 65 -3.84 -4.84 5.08
CA ALA A 65 -2.59 -4.98 4.34
C ALA A 65 -1.44 -5.50 5.22
N ALA A 66 -1.37 -5.06 6.48
CA ALA A 66 -0.39 -5.56 7.45
C ALA A 66 -0.65 -7.05 7.77
N VAL A 67 -1.90 -7.43 8.05
CA VAL A 67 -2.29 -8.83 8.29
C VAL A 67 -1.97 -9.68 7.07
N LEU A 68 -2.35 -9.23 5.87
CA LEU A 68 -2.06 -9.89 4.61
C LEU A 68 -0.55 -10.09 4.41
N THR A 69 0.26 -9.06 4.67
CA THR A 69 1.72 -9.16 4.58
C THR A 69 2.29 -10.17 5.57
N VAL A 70 1.78 -10.22 6.81
CA VAL A 70 2.17 -11.26 7.79
C VAL A 70 1.81 -12.65 7.26
N GLY A 71 0.64 -12.81 6.67
CA GLY A 71 0.22 -14.04 6.00
C GLY A 71 1.17 -14.44 4.86
N LEU A 72 1.56 -13.49 4.00
CA LEU A 72 2.53 -13.71 2.93
C LEU A 72 3.93 -14.07 3.47
N PHE A 73 4.38 -13.40 4.53
CA PHE A 73 5.67 -13.64 5.16
C PHE A 73 5.76 -15.06 5.77
N ARG A 74 4.62 -15.55 6.26
CA ARG A 74 4.43 -16.91 6.80
C ARG A 74 3.99 -17.93 5.75
N PHE A 75 3.90 -17.54 4.48
CA PHE A 75 3.45 -18.40 3.37
C PHE A 75 2.10 -19.08 3.65
N ARG A 76 1.13 -18.35 4.21
CA ARG A 76 -0.22 -18.87 4.48
C ARG A 76 -1.08 -18.86 3.22
N ARG A 77 -1.81 -19.95 2.96
CA ARG A 77 -2.65 -20.11 1.76
C ARG A 77 -3.74 -19.03 1.62
N TRP A 78 -4.34 -18.59 2.73
CA TRP A 78 -5.36 -17.53 2.70
C TRP A 78 -4.79 -16.18 2.22
N ALA A 79 -3.50 -15.92 2.47
CA ALA A 79 -2.86 -14.67 2.04
C ALA A 79 -2.68 -14.65 0.53
N LEU A 80 -2.44 -15.82 -0.07
CA LEU A 80 -2.38 -15.95 -1.52
C LEU A 80 -3.73 -15.60 -2.15
N THR A 81 -4.85 -16.10 -1.63
CA THR A 81 -6.18 -15.79 -2.18
C THR A 81 -6.61 -14.34 -1.95
N LEU A 82 -6.22 -13.73 -0.82
CA LEU A 82 -6.60 -12.36 -0.48
C LEU A 82 -5.74 -11.30 -1.19
N LEU A 83 -4.54 -11.64 -1.64
CA LEU A 83 -3.63 -10.70 -2.31
C LEU A 83 -4.23 -10.02 -3.57
N PRO A 84 -4.78 -10.74 -4.57
CA PRO A 84 -5.38 -10.07 -5.72
C PRO A 84 -6.65 -9.31 -5.33
N VAL A 85 -7.40 -9.80 -4.34
CA VAL A 85 -8.60 -9.13 -3.82
C VAL A 85 -8.22 -7.78 -3.21
N SER A 86 -7.10 -7.68 -2.49
CA SER A 86 -6.63 -6.41 -1.92
C SER A 86 -6.31 -5.38 -3.01
N TYR A 87 -5.66 -5.79 -4.09
CA TYR A 87 -5.36 -4.88 -5.21
C TYR A 87 -6.61 -4.42 -5.94
N VAL A 88 -7.57 -5.32 -6.19
CA VAL A 88 -8.85 -4.96 -6.82
C VAL A 88 -9.63 -3.99 -5.94
N LEU A 89 -9.73 -4.28 -4.64
CA LEU A 89 -10.39 -3.37 -3.68
C LEU A 89 -9.70 -2.02 -3.63
N GLY A 90 -8.37 -1.98 -3.55
CA GLY A 90 -7.60 -0.74 -3.58
C GLY A 90 -7.90 0.07 -4.83
N PHE A 91 -7.89 -0.55 -6.00
CA PHE A 91 -8.20 0.11 -7.27
C PHE A 91 -9.62 0.68 -7.32
N VAL A 92 -10.61 -0.06 -6.79
CA VAL A 92 -12.02 0.38 -6.73
C VAL A 92 -12.20 1.56 -5.77
N LEU A 93 -11.36 1.69 -4.75
CA LEU A 93 -11.42 2.80 -3.79
C LEU A 93 -10.77 4.09 -4.31
N ILE A 94 -9.90 4.03 -5.33
CA ILE A 94 -9.20 5.21 -5.88
C ILE A 94 -10.16 6.35 -6.27
N PRO A 95 -11.26 6.13 -7.01
CA PRO A 95 -12.15 7.22 -7.45
C PRO A 95 -12.91 7.88 -6.31
N VAL A 96 -13.01 7.21 -5.16
CA VAL A 96 -13.71 7.71 -3.97
C VAL A 96 -12.78 8.59 -3.14
N ASN A 97 -11.47 8.36 -3.23
CA ASN A 97 -10.47 9.27 -2.68
C ASN A 97 -10.46 10.54 -3.51
N GLY A 98 -10.71 11.68 -2.84
CA GLY A 98 -10.72 12.99 -3.47
C GLY A 98 -9.37 13.36 -4.11
N PRO A 99 -9.24 14.58 -4.64
CA PRO A 99 -7.98 15.05 -5.21
C PRO A 99 -6.82 14.93 -4.21
N TYR A 100 -5.78 14.20 -4.62
CA TYR A 100 -4.56 14.00 -3.84
C TYR A 100 -3.45 14.92 -4.36
N VAL A 101 -2.74 15.58 -3.44
CA VAL A 101 -1.63 16.49 -3.75
C VAL A 101 -0.37 15.93 -3.10
N GLU A 102 0.66 15.70 -3.92
CA GLU A 102 1.95 15.21 -3.46
C GLU A 102 3.09 15.79 -4.29
N SER A 103 4.32 15.75 -3.76
CA SER A 103 5.50 16.13 -4.51
C SER A 103 5.95 15.00 -5.43
N GLY A 104 6.71 15.32 -6.48
CA GLY A 104 7.23 14.29 -7.40
C GLY A 104 8.13 13.26 -6.72
N TRP A 105 8.78 13.61 -5.61
CA TRP A 105 9.59 12.66 -4.82
C TRP A 105 8.73 11.58 -4.16
N VAL A 106 7.57 11.98 -3.64
CA VAL A 106 6.59 11.07 -3.04
C VAL A 106 6.04 10.14 -4.12
N SER A 107 5.66 10.70 -5.29
CA SER A 107 5.17 9.92 -6.43
C SER A 107 6.17 8.86 -6.89
N ILE A 108 7.46 9.20 -6.98
CA ILE A 108 8.51 8.24 -7.37
C ILE A 108 8.55 7.05 -6.40
N LEU A 109 8.48 7.30 -5.09
CA LEU A 109 8.52 6.25 -4.08
C LEU A 109 7.29 5.33 -4.17
N PHE A 110 6.10 5.89 -4.38
CA PHE A 110 4.89 5.09 -4.57
C PHE A 110 4.87 4.33 -5.90
N TYR A 111 5.44 4.88 -6.97
CA TYR A 111 5.63 4.14 -8.22
C TYR A 111 6.60 2.98 -8.07
N LEU A 112 7.73 3.18 -7.38
CA LEU A 112 8.66 2.10 -7.05
C LEU A 112 7.99 1.03 -6.18
N GLY A 113 7.19 1.44 -5.18
CA GLY A 113 6.38 0.54 -4.37
C GLY A 113 5.44 -0.31 -5.22
N SER A 114 4.71 0.34 -6.14
CA SER A 114 3.79 -0.33 -7.06
C SER A 114 4.49 -1.33 -7.99
N LEU A 115 5.71 -1.04 -8.42
CA LEU A 115 6.52 -1.98 -9.21
C LEU A 115 6.95 -3.19 -8.37
N VAL A 116 7.40 -2.97 -7.13
CA VAL A 116 7.75 -4.06 -6.19
C VAL A 116 6.54 -4.94 -5.91
N ASP A 117 5.38 -4.34 -5.73
CA ASP A 117 4.09 -5.01 -5.53
C ASP A 117 3.69 -5.86 -6.74
N GLY A 118 3.84 -5.32 -7.96
CA GLY A 118 3.67 -6.08 -9.20
C GLY A 118 4.62 -7.28 -9.31
N ILE A 119 5.88 -7.12 -8.89
CA ILE A 119 6.85 -8.21 -8.82
C ILE A 119 6.40 -9.26 -7.78
N ILE A 120 5.97 -8.85 -6.59
CA ILE A 120 5.46 -9.76 -5.55
C ILE A 120 4.29 -10.58 -6.09
N LEU A 121 3.32 -9.92 -6.73
CA LEU A 121 2.16 -10.58 -7.32
C LEU A 121 2.60 -11.59 -8.40
N ALA A 122 3.49 -11.18 -9.31
CA ALA A 122 4.00 -12.05 -10.36
C ALA A 122 4.72 -13.28 -9.79
N LEU A 123 5.54 -13.09 -8.76
CA LEU A 123 6.28 -14.18 -8.11
C LEU A 123 5.36 -15.18 -7.40
N VAL A 124 4.35 -14.70 -6.71
CA VAL A 124 3.41 -15.55 -5.97
C VAL A 124 2.61 -16.46 -6.92
N TYR A 125 2.26 -15.96 -8.11
CA TYR A 125 1.38 -16.69 -9.03
C TYR A 125 2.07 -17.43 -10.17
N PHE A 126 3.19 -16.92 -10.68
CA PHE A 126 3.85 -17.46 -11.88
C PHE A 126 5.16 -18.19 -11.61
N THR A 127 5.54 -18.38 -10.33
CA THR A 127 6.77 -19.12 -9.98
C THR A 127 6.49 -20.29 -9.04
N PRO A 128 7.42 -21.26 -8.91
CA PRO A 128 7.30 -22.37 -7.95
C PRO A 128 7.20 -21.94 -6.48
N LEU A 129 7.38 -20.65 -6.18
CA LEU A 129 7.17 -20.11 -4.83
C LEU A 129 5.75 -20.40 -4.31
N ARG A 130 4.76 -20.50 -5.22
CA ARG A 130 3.38 -20.88 -4.90
C ARG A 130 3.28 -22.16 -4.09
N GLU A 131 4.11 -23.17 -4.37
CA GLU A 131 4.09 -24.46 -3.67
C GLU A 131 4.36 -24.29 -2.17
N SER A 132 5.20 -23.31 -1.80
CA SER A 132 5.46 -23.01 -0.38
C SER A 132 4.22 -22.51 0.37
N PHE A 133 3.21 -22.00 -0.33
CA PHE A 133 1.92 -21.59 0.26
C PHE A 133 0.95 -22.77 0.40
N GLU A 134 1.07 -23.78 -0.46
CA GLU A 134 0.20 -24.96 -0.45
C GLU A 134 0.62 -25.95 0.64
N THR A 135 1.93 -26.19 0.81
CA THR A 135 2.44 -27.09 1.87
C THR A 135 2.15 -26.59 3.29
N ASN A 136 2.22 -25.27 3.53
CA ASN A 136 1.98 -24.68 4.86
C ASN A 136 0.50 -24.35 5.14
N GLY A 137 -0.38 -24.59 4.17
CA GLY A 137 -1.83 -24.42 4.31
C GLY A 137 -2.60 -25.72 4.56
N ALA A 138 -1.90 -26.87 4.63
CA ALA A 138 -2.46 -28.19 4.89
C ALA A 138 -2.49 -28.57 6.39
N VAL A 139 -2.32 -27.57 7.28
CA VAL A 139 -2.46 -27.70 8.74
C VAL A 139 -3.53 -26.73 9.23
#